data_AF-A0A7H0XLE2-F1
#
_entry.id   AF-A0A7H0XLE2-F1
#
_cell.length_a   1.000
_cell.length_b   1.000
_cell.length_c   1.000
_cell.angle_alpha   90.00
_cell.angle_beta   90.00
_cell.angle_gamma   90.00
#
_symmetry.space_group_name_H-M   'P 1'
#
loop_
_entity.id
_entity.type
_entity.pdbx_description
1 polymer ?
#
loop_
_entity_poly.entity_id
_entity_poly.type
_entity_poly.pdbx_seq_one_letter_code
_entity_poly.pdbx_strand_id
1 'polypeptide(L)'
;NVWCAAGKGTFGADEVVKRITDAKLDAVVSHRRVILPQLGAVGVNAGVVQKKTGFRVAFGPVQARDLPAYVQAGYKKTKEMSTIRFSMLDRLVLTPMEINPAMKKFPWVAGGILLIFGLQPQGLLFKQAWFGGLPFLVLALLSVLAGALVTPVLLPFVPFRSFAVKGWIVGVLSVFLALHLFGPVGTQDPILLSVAYLLFPALSSYIALQFTGSTTFTGMSGVKKELRIGIPLYIGAASISLLLMTFFKLREWGIV
;
A
#
# COMPACT_ATOMS: atom_id res chain seq x y z
N ASN A 1 -5.66 11.85 -1.91
CA ASN A 1 -6.85 12.13 -1.06
C ASN A 1 -6.54 13.33 -0.15
N VAL A 2 -7.55 13.96 0.47
CA VAL A 2 -7.36 15.19 1.28
C VAL A 2 -6.44 14.96 2.48
N TRP A 3 -6.53 13.80 3.13
CA TRP A 3 -5.70 13.45 4.29
C TRP A 3 -4.20 13.41 3.96
N CYS A 4 -3.83 12.68 2.91
CA CYS A 4 -2.45 12.62 2.44
C CYS A 4 -1.95 13.99 1.98
N ALA A 5 -2.82 14.77 1.31
CA ALA A 5 -2.44 16.10 0.84
C ALA A 5 -2.15 17.05 2.01
N ALA A 6 -2.96 16.97 3.08
CA ALA A 6 -2.76 17.72 4.31
C ALA A 6 -1.49 17.28 5.05
N GLY A 7 -1.27 15.97 5.19
CA GLY A 7 -0.05 15.43 5.80
C GLY A 7 1.24 15.73 5.03
N LYS A 8 1.16 15.88 3.70
CA LYS A 8 2.28 16.28 2.82
C LYS A 8 2.47 17.80 2.69
N GLY A 9 1.59 18.61 3.28
CA GLY A 9 1.63 20.07 3.19
C GLY A 9 1.06 20.65 1.88
N THR A 10 0.74 19.82 0.88
CA THR A 10 0.10 20.25 -0.37
C THR A 10 -1.35 20.72 -0.20
N PHE A 11 -1.99 20.37 0.91
CA PHE A 11 -3.26 20.96 1.36
C PHE A 11 -3.02 21.63 2.72
N GLY A 12 -2.37 22.79 2.68
CA GLY A 12 -1.94 23.55 3.86
C GLY A 12 -2.64 24.90 3.99
N ALA A 13 -2.35 25.61 5.09
CA ALA A 13 -2.91 26.95 5.33
C ALA A 13 -2.58 27.93 4.19
N ASP A 14 -1.35 27.93 3.68
CA ASP A 14 -0.95 28.86 2.61
C ASP A 14 -1.64 28.54 1.28
N GLU A 15 -1.83 27.25 0.94
CA GLU A 15 -2.60 26.86 -0.26
C GLU A 15 -4.06 27.29 -0.12
N VAL A 16 -4.67 27.12 1.05
CA VAL A 16 -6.05 27.59 1.31
C VAL A 16 -6.14 29.11 1.17
N VAL A 17 -5.20 29.86 1.75
CA VAL A 17 -5.14 31.33 1.64
C VAL A 17 -5.04 31.75 0.19
N LYS A 18 -4.10 31.14 -0.56
CA LYS A 18 -3.92 31.40 -1.98
C LYS A 18 -5.21 31.18 -2.76
N ARG A 19 -5.88 30.04 -2.57
CA ARG A 19 -7.15 29.74 -3.27
C ARG A 19 -8.27 30.71 -2.91
N ILE A 20 -8.34 31.18 -1.66
CA ILE A 20 -9.32 32.20 -1.25
C ILE A 20 -9.07 33.52 -1.98
N THR A 21 -7.81 33.96 -2.04
CA THR A 21 -7.41 35.20 -2.70
C THR A 21 -7.58 35.12 -4.22
N ASP A 22 -7.12 34.04 -4.85
CA ASP A 22 -7.21 33.85 -6.31
C ASP A 22 -8.68 33.80 -6.76
N ALA A 23 -9.55 33.17 -5.97
CA ALA A 23 -10.99 33.11 -6.24
C ALA A 23 -11.74 34.40 -5.88
N LYS A 24 -11.08 35.39 -5.26
CA LYS A 24 -11.69 36.63 -4.75
C LYS A 24 -12.99 36.35 -3.99
N LEU A 25 -12.95 35.36 -3.11
CA LEU A 25 -14.15 34.85 -2.43
C LEU A 25 -14.91 35.96 -1.69
N ASP A 26 -14.21 36.97 -1.21
CA ASP A 26 -14.75 38.15 -0.55
C ASP A 26 -15.64 39.02 -1.44
N ALA A 27 -15.48 38.95 -2.75
CA ALA A 27 -16.35 39.62 -3.72
C ALA A 27 -17.56 38.77 -4.14
N VAL A 28 -17.55 37.46 -3.85
CA VAL A 28 -18.56 36.50 -4.32
C VAL A 28 -19.59 36.19 -3.23
N VAL A 29 -19.19 36.17 -1.96
CA VAL A 29 -20.08 35.83 -0.83
C VAL A 29 -20.12 36.94 0.20
N SER A 30 -21.30 37.19 0.76
CA SER A 30 -21.52 38.22 1.80
C SER A 30 -20.99 37.83 3.19
N HIS A 31 -20.69 36.54 3.39
CA HIS A 31 -20.20 36.01 4.67
C HIS A 31 -18.70 35.72 4.64
N ARG A 32 -18.08 35.60 5.82
CA ARG A 32 -16.65 35.25 5.97
C ARG A 32 -16.43 33.85 6.54
N ARG A 33 -17.00 32.82 5.89
CA ARG A 33 -16.82 31.41 6.28
C ARG A 33 -16.39 30.56 5.08
N VAL A 34 -15.45 29.66 5.32
CA VAL A 34 -15.07 28.59 4.37
C VAL A 34 -15.19 27.25 5.08
N ILE A 35 -15.90 26.31 4.45
CA ILE A 35 -15.99 24.93 4.94
C ILE A 35 -14.85 24.12 4.32
N LEU A 36 -13.99 23.53 5.14
CA LEU A 36 -12.93 22.63 4.70
C LEU A 36 -13.25 21.18 5.09
N PRO A 37 -12.74 20.18 4.34
CA PRO A 37 -12.93 18.78 4.72
C PRO A 37 -12.29 18.48 6.07
N GLN A 38 -12.97 17.69 6.92
CA GLN A 38 -12.46 17.37 8.26
C GLN A 38 -11.06 16.75 8.23
N LEU A 39 -10.82 15.86 7.28
CA LEU A 39 -9.55 15.15 7.13
C LEU A 39 -8.39 16.06 6.70
N GLY A 40 -8.65 17.31 6.34
CA GLY A 40 -7.64 18.33 6.09
C GLY A 40 -7.13 19.05 7.34
N ALA A 41 -7.77 18.86 8.50
CA ALA A 41 -7.47 19.61 9.72
C ALA A 41 -6.02 19.42 10.23
N VAL A 42 -5.37 18.31 9.88
CA VAL A 42 -3.97 18.02 10.24
C VAL A 42 -2.96 18.93 9.51
N GLY A 43 -3.33 19.52 8.37
CA GLY A 43 -2.45 20.36 7.55
C GLY A 43 -2.83 21.84 7.53
N VAL A 44 -4.06 22.18 7.94
CA VAL A 44 -4.58 23.55 7.84
C VAL A 44 -4.72 24.20 9.21
N ASN A 45 -3.88 25.22 9.46
CA ASN A 45 -4.03 26.08 10.62
C ASN A 45 -5.14 27.12 10.37
N ALA A 46 -6.32 26.89 10.96
CA ALA A 46 -7.50 27.75 10.83
C ALA A 46 -7.24 29.21 11.28
N GLY A 47 -6.45 29.41 12.34
CA GLY A 47 -6.12 30.74 12.85
C GLY A 47 -5.27 31.55 11.87
N VAL A 48 -4.30 30.91 11.21
CA VAL A 48 -3.47 31.54 10.16
C VAL A 48 -4.32 31.93 8.96
N VAL A 49 -5.22 31.05 8.50
CA VAL A 49 -6.13 31.34 7.38
C VAL A 49 -7.01 32.54 7.73
N GLN A 50 -7.61 32.57 8.92
CA GLN A 50 -8.45 33.68 9.36
C GLN A 50 -7.67 34.99 9.47
N LYS A 51 -6.45 34.96 10.03
CA LYS A 51 -5.61 36.16 10.15
C LYS A 51 -5.23 36.75 8.78
N LYS A 52 -4.94 35.90 7.79
CA LYS A 52 -4.49 36.32 6.46
C LYS A 52 -5.64 36.73 5.52
N THR A 53 -6.83 36.14 5.67
CA THR A 53 -7.94 36.31 4.69
C THR A 53 -9.22 36.91 5.28
N GLY A 54 -9.33 36.96 6.61
CA GLY A 54 -10.58 37.28 7.30
C GLY A 54 -11.62 36.15 7.30
N PHE A 55 -11.43 35.08 6.52
CA PHE A 55 -12.37 33.96 6.46
C PHE A 55 -12.17 32.99 7.64
N ARG A 56 -13.26 32.70 8.35
CA ARG A 56 -13.30 31.68 9.39
C ARG A 56 -13.39 30.29 8.75
N VAL A 57 -12.41 29.45 9.04
CA VAL A 57 -12.41 28.04 8.63
C VAL A 57 -13.33 27.24 9.54
N ALA A 58 -14.28 26.54 8.95
CA ALA A 58 -15.11 25.54 9.62
C ALA A 58 -14.79 24.16 9.04
N PHE A 59 -14.37 23.21 9.88
CA PHE A 59 -14.14 21.85 9.42
C PHE A 59 -15.46 21.09 9.35
N GLY A 60 -15.94 20.87 8.12
CA GLY A 60 -17.18 20.16 7.82
C GLY A 60 -17.13 18.67 8.15
N PRO A 61 -18.15 17.90 7.72
CA PRO A 61 -18.21 16.46 7.93
C PRO A 61 -17.09 15.71 7.19
N VAL A 62 -16.87 14.44 7.58
CA VAL A 62 -15.95 13.53 6.88
C VAL A 62 -16.46 13.24 5.47
N GLN A 63 -17.77 13.07 5.29
CA GLN A 63 -18.39 12.78 4.01
C GLN A 63 -19.09 14.01 3.44
N ALA A 64 -18.82 14.33 2.17
CA ALA A 64 -19.40 15.50 1.51
C ALA A 64 -20.93 15.45 1.43
N ARG A 65 -21.54 14.25 1.38
CA ARG A 65 -23.00 14.06 1.37
C ARG A 65 -23.70 14.59 2.62
N ASP A 66 -22.98 14.72 3.74
CA ASP A 66 -23.54 15.21 5.00
C ASP A 66 -23.52 16.75 5.09
N LEU A 67 -22.97 17.45 4.08
CA LEU A 67 -22.87 18.91 4.06
C LEU A 67 -24.23 19.62 4.21
N PRO A 68 -25.32 19.22 3.53
CA PRO A 68 -26.61 19.88 3.68
C PRO A 68 -27.14 19.82 5.13
N ALA A 69 -27.09 18.64 5.74
CA ALA A 69 -27.51 18.44 7.14
C ALA A 69 -26.60 19.21 8.11
N TYR A 70 -25.29 19.25 7.85
CA TYR A 70 -24.33 20.03 8.63
C TYR A 70 -24.64 21.54 8.61
N VAL A 71 -24.99 22.09 7.44
CA VAL A 71 -25.36 23.51 7.30
C VAL A 71 -26.70 23.80 7.96
N GLN A 72 -27.70 22.94 7.79
CA GLN A 72 -29.00 23.06 8.46
C GLN A 72 -28.88 23.01 9.99
N ALA A 73 -27.96 22.20 10.51
CA ALA A 73 -27.65 22.13 11.95
C ALA A 73 -26.83 23.33 12.48
N GLY A 74 -26.71 24.41 11.69
CA GLY A 74 -25.96 25.60 12.10
C GLY A 74 -24.46 25.34 12.23
N TYR A 75 -23.89 24.51 11.35
CA TYR A 75 -22.46 24.19 11.29
C TYR A 75 -21.95 23.43 12.53
N LYS A 76 -22.85 22.70 13.20
CA LYS A 76 -22.53 21.78 14.31
C LYS A 76 -22.50 20.35 13.77
N LYS A 77 -21.39 19.64 14.00
CA LYS A 77 -21.25 18.24 13.60
C LYS A 77 -21.88 17.33 14.63
N THR A 78 -22.57 16.28 14.17
CA THR A 78 -22.86 15.13 15.02
C THR A 78 -21.62 14.25 15.15
N LYS A 79 -21.65 13.26 16.05
CA LYS A 79 -20.56 12.30 16.22
C LYS A 79 -20.37 11.43 14.98
N GLU A 80 -21.46 11.12 14.29
CA GLU A 80 -21.46 10.30 13.07
C GLU A 80 -20.77 11.05 11.92
N MET A 81 -21.06 12.34 11.76
CA MET A 81 -20.45 13.21 10.74
C MET A 81 -18.94 13.36 10.93
N SER A 82 -18.43 13.19 12.15
CA SER A 82 -17.01 13.31 12.47
C SER A 82 -16.27 11.97 12.53
N THR A 83 -16.98 10.84 12.38
CA THR A 83 -16.40 9.49 12.51
C THR A 83 -16.20 8.84 11.15
N ILE A 84 -14.96 8.44 10.83
CA ILE A 84 -14.68 7.60 9.67
C ILE A 84 -14.80 6.12 10.06
N ARG A 85 -15.69 5.38 9.37
CA ARG A 85 -15.95 3.97 9.68
C ARG A 85 -14.95 3.00 9.06
N PHE A 86 -14.27 3.42 7.98
CA PHE A 86 -13.24 2.65 7.26
C PHE A 86 -13.63 1.17 7.08
N SER A 87 -14.79 0.96 6.46
CA SER A 87 -15.43 -0.32 6.22
C SER A 87 -14.63 -1.20 5.24
N MET A 88 -15.01 -2.47 5.08
CA MET A 88 -14.41 -3.34 4.07
C MET A 88 -14.56 -2.77 2.65
N LEU A 89 -15.72 -2.19 2.33
CA LEU A 89 -15.97 -1.55 1.04
C LEU A 89 -15.04 -0.35 0.82
N ASP A 90 -14.85 0.49 1.84
CA ASP A 90 -13.93 1.63 1.76
C ASP A 90 -12.50 1.15 1.44
N ARG A 91 -12.07 0.01 1.99
CA ARG A 91 -10.74 -0.56 1.74
C ARG A 91 -10.62 -1.16 0.35
N LEU A 92 -11.66 -1.87 -0.10
CA LEU A 92 -11.71 -2.46 -1.43
C LEU A 92 -11.62 -1.37 -2.52
N VAL A 93 -12.26 -0.22 -2.31
CA VAL A 93 -12.16 0.93 -3.21
C VAL A 93 -10.74 1.52 -3.26
N LEU A 94 -9.95 1.36 -2.19
CA LEU A 94 -8.56 1.83 -2.13
C LEU A 94 -7.57 0.80 -2.70
N THR A 95 -7.95 -0.47 -2.80
CA THR A 95 -7.10 -1.55 -3.32
C THR A 95 -6.50 -1.29 -4.71
N PRO A 96 -7.22 -0.72 -5.70
CA PRO A 96 -6.64 -0.41 -7.01
C PRO A 96 -5.44 0.56 -6.94
N MET A 97 -5.38 1.42 -5.93
CA MET A 97 -4.24 2.34 -5.77
C MET A 97 -2.93 1.62 -5.43
N GLU A 98 -2.98 0.42 -4.86
CA GLU A 98 -1.79 -0.40 -4.59
C GLU A 98 -1.56 -1.49 -5.64
N ILE A 99 -2.63 -2.11 -6.16
CA ILE A 99 -2.52 -3.12 -7.23
C ILE A 99 -1.90 -2.49 -8.48
N ASN A 100 -2.34 -1.31 -8.91
CA ASN A 100 -1.86 -0.73 -10.16
C ASN A 100 -0.34 -0.48 -10.17
N PRO A 101 0.27 0.16 -9.15
CA PRO A 101 1.73 0.27 -9.04
C PRO A 101 2.44 -1.07 -8.97
N ALA A 102 1.91 -2.05 -8.23
CA ALA A 102 2.50 -3.38 -8.13
C ALA A 102 2.49 -4.10 -9.49
N MET A 103 1.36 -4.05 -10.21
CA MET A 103 1.20 -4.62 -11.55
C MET A 103 2.06 -3.92 -12.61
N LYS A 104 2.33 -2.61 -12.48
CA LYS A 104 3.29 -1.92 -13.34
C LYS A 104 4.73 -2.43 -13.15
N LYS A 105 5.09 -2.86 -11.94
CA LYS A 105 6.41 -3.43 -11.63
C LYS A 105 6.48 -4.93 -11.94
N PHE A 106 5.34 -5.60 -12.04
CA PHE A 106 5.25 -7.04 -12.23
C PHE A 106 6.00 -7.56 -13.47
N PRO A 107 5.96 -6.90 -14.66
CA PRO A 107 6.73 -7.35 -15.83
C PRO A 107 8.24 -7.45 -15.58
N TRP A 108 8.81 -6.56 -14.75
CA TRP A 108 10.23 -6.62 -14.40
C TRP A 108 10.55 -7.82 -13.52
N VAL A 109 9.70 -8.09 -12.52
CA VAL A 109 9.83 -9.27 -11.67
C VAL A 109 9.64 -10.55 -12.48
N ALA A 110 8.64 -10.58 -13.37
CA ALA A 110 8.36 -11.71 -14.23
C ALA A 110 9.50 -11.98 -15.20
N GLY A 111 10.05 -10.94 -15.83
CA GLY A 111 11.23 -11.03 -16.68
C GLY A 111 12.45 -11.58 -15.93
N GLY A 112 12.70 -11.11 -14.70
CA GLY A 112 13.76 -11.64 -13.85
C GLY A 112 13.60 -13.12 -13.52
N ILE A 113 12.39 -13.55 -13.13
CA ILE A 113 12.08 -14.96 -12.85
C ILE A 113 12.30 -15.81 -14.10
N LEU A 114 11.69 -15.42 -15.23
CA LEU A 114 11.82 -16.16 -16.50
C LEU A 114 13.26 -16.22 -16.99
N LEU A 115 14.04 -15.14 -16.81
CA LEU A 115 15.45 -15.11 -17.18
C LEU A 115 16.26 -16.08 -16.32
N ILE A 116 16.06 -16.08 -15.00
CA ILE A 116 16.76 -17.02 -14.11
C ILE A 116 16.45 -18.45 -14.52
N PHE A 117 15.17 -18.82 -14.67
CA PHE A 117 14.81 -20.20 -15.02
C PHE A 117 15.17 -20.58 -16.46
N GLY A 118 15.16 -19.63 -17.39
CA GLY A 118 15.52 -19.84 -18.79
C GLY A 118 17.02 -19.90 -19.06
N LEU A 119 17.85 -19.37 -18.16
CA LEU A 119 19.30 -19.34 -18.33
C LEU A 119 19.89 -20.74 -18.14
N GLN A 120 20.54 -21.23 -19.19
CA GLN A 120 21.24 -22.50 -19.24
C GLN A 120 22.63 -22.34 -19.88
N PRO A 121 23.55 -23.30 -19.72
CA PRO A 121 24.89 -23.22 -20.29
C PRO A 121 24.88 -23.12 -21.83
N GLN A 122 23.86 -23.68 -22.48
CA GLN A 122 23.67 -23.64 -23.93
C GLN A 122 22.98 -22.35 -24.42
N GLY A 123 22.57 -21.44 -23.52
CA GLY A 123 21.85 -20.21 -23.83
C GLY A 123 20.50 -20.11 -23.14
N LEU A 124 19.60 -19.27 -23.68
CA LEU A 124 18.26 -19.05 -23.13
C LEU A 124 17.25 -20.07 -23.69
N LEU A 125 16.75 -20.96 -22.84
CA LEU A 125 15.74 -21.96 -23.19
C LEU A 125 14.35 -21.51 -22.73
N PHE A 126 13.53 -21.01 -23.65
CA PHE A 126 12.16 -20.53 -23.36
C PHE A 126 11.26 -21.60 -22.74
N LYS A 127 11.37 -22.86 -23.19
CA LYS A 127 10.57 -23.96 -22.61
C LYS A 127 10.86 -24.11 -21.12
N GLN A 128 12.13 -24.09 -20.73
CA GLN A 128 12.51 -24.21 -19.32
C GLN A 128 12.20 -22.94 -18.52
N ALA A 129 12.33 -21.76 -19.13
CA ALA A 129 11.88 -20.50 -18.54
C ALA A 129 10.40 -20.58 -18.13
N TRP A 130 9.54 -21.08 -19.02
CA TRP A 130 8.11 -21.22 -18.73
C TRP A 130 7.82 -22.35 -17.74
N PHE A 131 8.34 -23.56 -17.93
CA PHE A 131 8.04 -24.68 -17.04
C PHE A 131 8.59 -24.46 -15.61
N GLY A 132 9.82 -23.97 -15.48
CA GLY A 132 10.43 -23.68 -14.18
C GLY A 132 9.96 -22.37 -13.56
N GLY A 133 9.75 -21.33 -14.38
CA GLY A 133 9.39 -20.00 -13.92
C GLY A 133 7.91 -19.78 -13.65
N LEU A 134 7.00 -20.44 -14.37
CA LEU A 134 5.55 -20.27 -14.21
C LEU A 134 5.07 -20.45 -12.75
N PRO A 135 5.52 -21.48 -12.01
CA PRO A 135 5.14 -21.61 -10.61
C PRO A 135 5.59 -20.43 -9.73
N PHE A 136 6.77 -19.87 -9.97
CA PHE A 136 7.27 -18.68 -9.28
C PHE A 136 6.54 -17.39 -9.72
N LEU A 137 6.09 -17.31 -10.98
CA LEU A 137 5.21 -16.23 -11.45
C LEU A 137 3.87 -16.26 -10.73
N VAL A 138 3.29 -17.46 -10.54
CA VAL A 138 2.05 -17.63 -9.78
C VAL A 138 2.26 -17.19 -8.33
N LEU A 139 3.35 -17.60 -7.67
CA LEU A 139 3.67 -17.16 -6.31
C LEU A 139 3.90 -15.63 -6.22
N ALA A 140 4.54 -15.03 -7.22
CA ALA A 140 4.71 -13.58 -7.31
C ALA A 140 3.35 -12.87 -7.39
N LEU A 141 2.46 -13.36 -8.27
CA LEU A 141 1.11 -12.82 -8.43
C LEU A 141 0.29 -12.98 -7.15
N LEU A 142 0.35 -14.16 -6.52
CA LEU A 142 -0.30 -14.42 -5.24
C LEU A 142 0.22 -13.49 -4.14
N SER A 143 1.51 -13.16 -4.14
CA SER A 143 2.08 -12.19 -3.19
C SER A 143 1.56 -10.78 -3.41
N VAL A 144 1.36 -10.38 -4.67
CA VAL A 144 0.72 -9.09 -5.00
C VAL A 144 -0.72 -9.08 -4.51
N LEU A 145 -1.51 -10.13 -4.78
CA LEU A 145 -2.89 -10.23 -4.32
C LEU A 145 -2.98 -10.30 -2.78
N ALA A 146 -2.10 -11.08 -2.14
CA ALA A 146 -2.01 -11.21 -0.70
C ALA A 146 -1.72 -9.86 -0.03
N GLY A 147 -0.72 -9.12 -0.52
CA GLY A 147 -0.31 -7.84 0.04
C GLY A 147 -1.25 -6.69 -0.28
N ALA A 148 -1.70 -6.57 -1.54
CA ALA A 148 -2.46 -5.42 -2.02
C ALA A 148 -3.98 -5.55 -1.84
N LEU A 149 -4.52 -6.77 -1.75
CA LEU A 149 -5.96 -7.02 -1.66
C LEU A 149 -6.33 -7.74 -0.37
N VAL A 150 -5.81 -8.95 -0.15
CA VAL A 150 -6.25 -9.80 0.97
C VAL A 150 -5.91 -9.15 2.31
N THR A 151 -4.69 -8.64 2.47
CA THR A 151 -4.25 -8.01 3.71
C THR A 151 -5.12 -6.79 4.06
N PRO A 152 -5.33 -5.80 3.17
CA PRO A 152 -6.26 -4.68 3.43
C PRO A 152 -7.68 -5.08 3.82
N VAL A 153 -8.26 -6.04 3.10
CA VAL A 153 -9.62 -6.51 3.35
C VAL A 153 -9.71 -7.19 4.73
N LEU A 154 -8.73 -8.03 5.06
CA LEU A 154 -8.66 -8.78 6.32
C LEU A 154 -8.01 -8.01 7.48
N LEU A 155 -7.63 -6.74 7.30
CA LEU A 155 -6.97 -5.92 8.32
C LEU A 155 -7.50 -6.05 9.77
N PRO A 156 -8.82 -6.11 10.05
CA PRO A 156 -9.34 -6.19 11.41
C PRO A 156 -9.13 -7.55 12.05
N PHE A 157 -8.99 -8.61 11.23
CA PHE A 157 -8.96 -10.00 11.65
C PHE A 157 -7.53 -10.54 11.73
N VAL A 158 -6.60 -10.00 10.93
CA VAL A 158 -5.20 -10.42 11.01
C VAL A 158 -4.59 -9.87 12.31
N PRO A 159 -4.00 -10.73 13.16
CA PRO A 159 -3.42 -10.32 14.43
C PRO A 159 -2.28 -9.32 14.24
N PHE A 160 -1.84 -8.71 15.34
CA PHE A 160 -0.80 -7.66 15.41
C PHE A 160 -1.23 -6.26 14.97
N ARG A 161 -0.42 -5.26 15.33
CA ARG A 161 -0.62 -3.86 14.93
C ARG A 161 0.15 -3.48 13.66
N SER A 162 1.28 -4.14 13.39
CA SER A 162 2.15 -3.83 12.25
C SER A 162 1.58 -4.33 10.93
N PHE A 163 1.55 -3.46 9.93
CA PHE A 163 1.15 -3.82 8.56
C PHE A 163 2.15 -4.78 7.92
N ALA A 164 3.44 -4.57 8.16
CA ALA A 164 4.48 -5.48 7.66
C ALA A 164 4.24 -6.92 8.17
N VAL A 165 3.95 -7.08 9.46
CA VAL A 165 3.69 -8.41 10.05
C VAL A 165 2.40 -9.02 9.49
N LYS A 166 1.32 -8.24 9.35
CA LYS A 166 0.08 -8.73 8.74
C LYS A 166 0.27 -9.22 7.32
N GLY A 167 0.94 -8.43 6.48
CA GLY A 167 1.23 -8.80 5.11
C GLY A 167 2.15 -10.00 4.98
N TRP A 168 3.09 -10.16 5.92
CA TRP A 168 3.94 -11.35 5.99
C TRP A 168 3.13 -12.59 6.35
N ILE A 169 2.27 -12.54 7.38
CA ILE A 169 1.40 -13.67 7.76
C ILE A 169 0.52 -14.11 6.60
N VAL A 170 -0.19 -13.16 5.97
CA VAL A 170 -1.05 -13.45 4.82
C VAL A 170 -0.22 -13.99 3.64
N GLY A 171 0.99 -13.47 3.45
CA GLY A 171 1.94 -13.95 2.43
C GLY A 171 2.38 -15.39 2.67
N VAL A 172 2.82 -15.73 3.89
CA VAL A 172 3.20 -17.10 4.28
C VAL A 172 2.03 -18.06 4.07
N LEU A 173 0.84 -17.70 4.52
CA LEU A 173 -0.36 -18.52 4.32
C LEU A 173 -0.68 -18.71 2.83
N SER A 174 -0.53 -17.66 2.02
CA SER A 174 -0.77 -17.73 0.57
C SER A 174 0.23 -18.66 -0.13
N VAL A 175 1.52 -18.57 0.23
CA VAL A 175 2.56 -19.46 -0.30
C VAL A 175 2.35 -20.90 0.16
N PHE A 176 2.06 -21.10 1.44
CA PHE A 176 1.77 -22.42 2.01
C PHE A 176 0.60 -23.10 1.28
N LEU A 177 -0.53 -22.38 1.12
CA LEU A 177 -1.70 -22.87 0.41
C LEU A 177 -1.39 -23.16 -1.06
N ALA A 178 -0.65 -22.27 -1.72
CA ALA A 178 -0.28 -22.47 -3.12
C ALA A 178 0.56 -23.76 -3.32
N LEU A 179 1.54 -23.98 -2.45
CA LEU A 179 2.41 -25.16 -2.52
C LEU A 179 1.67 -26.47 -2.19
N HIS A 180 0.64 -26.43 -1.34
CA HIS A 180 -0.15 -27.62 -1.00
C HIS A 180 -1.25 -27.91 -2.02
N LEU A 181 -1.87 -26.88 -2.61
CA LEU A 181 -2.99 -27.03 -3.54
C LEU A 181 -2.55 -27.27 -4.99
N PHE A 182 -1.49 -26.59 -5.44
CA PHE A 182 -0.98 -26.71 -6.80
C PHE A 182 0.24 -27.65 -6.89
N GLY A 183 0.60 -28.29 -5.77
CA GLY A 183 1.80 -29.09 -5.62
C GLY A 183 3.07 -28.25 -5.45
N PRO A 184 4.21 -28.90 -5.13
CA PRO A 184 5.48 -28.21 -5.06
C PRO A 184 5.78 -27.63 -6.43
N VAL A 185 5.68 -26.31 -6.54
CA VAL A 185 6.15 -25.42 -7.60
C VAL A 185 7.34 -26.07 -8.33
N GLY A 186 7.04 -26.82 -9.39
CA GLY A 186 7.99 -27.54 -10.25
C GLY A 186 8.92 -28.59 -9.63
N THR A 187 9.24 -28.56 -8.33
CA THR A 187 10.28 -29.40 -7.71
C THR A 187 10.13 -29.48 -6.19
N GLN A 188 10.47 -30.63 -5.59
CA GLN A 188 10.67 -30.77 -4.14
C GLN A 188 12.06 -30.25 -3.69
N ASP A 189 12.72 -29.41 -4.49
CA ASP A 189 14.07 -28.96 -4.19
C ASP A 189 14.05 -28.03 -2.95
N PRO A 190 14.79 -28.37 -1.88
CA PRO A 190 14.80 -27.57 -0.65
C PRO A 190 15.23 -26.11 -0.85
N ILE A 191 16.08 -25.84 -1.84
CA ILE A 191 16.56 -24.48 -2.14
C ILE A 191 15.43 -23.66 -2.74
N LEU A 192 14.71 -24.21 -3.71
CA LEU A 192 13.58 -23.56 -4.36
C LEU A 192 12.42 -23.31 -3.38
N LEU A 193 12.16 -24.24 -2.47
CA LEU A 193 11.21 -24.05 -1.37
C LEU A 193 11.66 -22.94 -0.41
N SER A 194 12.95 -22.89 -0.05
CA SER A 194 13.50 -21.85 0.82
C SER A 194 13.37 -20.46 0.18
N VAL A 195 13.66 -20.34 -1.11
CA VAL A 195 13.45 -19.10 -1.89
C VAL A 195 11.97 -18.72 -1.88
N ALA A 196 11.08 -19.68 -2.09
CA ALA A 196 9.65 -19.41 -2.12
C ALA A 196 9.13 -18.85 -0.78
N TYR A 197 9.50 -19.47 0.34
CA TYR A 197 9.08 -19.02 1.67
C TYR A 197 9.79 -17.75 2.16
N LEU A 198 10.95 -17.40 1.59
CA LEU A 198 11.67 -16.19 1.95
C LEU A 198 11.22 -14.97 1.14
N LEU A 199 11.17 -15.10 -0.19
CA LEU A 199 10.96 -13.98 -1.10
C LEU A 199 9.50 -13.53 -1.19
N PHE A 200 8.58 -14.47 -1.36
CA PHE A 200 7.18 -14.15 -1.65
C PHE A 200 6.42 -13.60 -0.45
N PRO A 201 6.57 -14.14 0.78
CA PRO A 201 6.00 -13.50 1.97
C PRO A 201 6.61 -12.13 2.26
N ALA A 202 7.90 -11.94 1.98
CA ALA A 202 8.55 -10.62 2.08
C ALA A 202 7.97 -9.62 1.07
N LEU A 203 7.71 -10.06 -0.17
CA LEU A 203 7.05 -9.24 -1.20
C LEU A 203 5.63 -8.84 -0.78
N SER A 204 4.83 -9.80 -0.31
CA SER A 204 3.49 -9.55 0.24
C SER A 204 3.52 -8.56 1.40
N SER A 205 4.46 -8.74 2.33
CA SER A 205 4.70 -7.84 3.47
C SER A 205 5.02 -6.41 3.03
N TYR A 206 5.95 -6.25 2.08
CA TYR A 206 6.32 -4.95 1.54
C TYR A 206 5.14 -4.25 0.87
N ILE A 207 4.36 -4.97 0.05
CA ILE A 207 3.18 -4.42 -0.64
C ILE A 207 2.12 -4.00 0.38
N ALA A 208 1.84 -4.84 1.39
CA ALA A 208 0.90 -4.50 2.46
C ALA A 208 1.34 -3.26 3.24
N LEU A 209 2.65 -3.08 3.46
CA LEU A 209 3.20 -1.92 4.15
C LEU A 209 2.95 -0.61 3.39
N GLN A 210 2.87 -0.64 2.05
CA GLN A 210 2.51 0.54 1.26
C GLN A 210 1.08 1.01 1.53
N PHE A 211 0.16 0.08 1.85
CA PHE A 211 -1.24 0.41 2.17
C PHE A 211 -1.38 1.27 3.44
N THR A 212 -0.34 1.36 4.29
CA THR A 212 -0.36 2.22 5.49
C THR A 212 -0.72 3.67 5.19
N GLY A 213 -0.31 4.20 4.03
CA GLY A 213 -0.64 5.57 3.58
C GLY A 213 -2.12 5.79 3.24
N SER A 214 -2.88 4.71 3.10
CA SER A 214 -4.29 4.68 2.71
C SER A 214 -5.23 4.32 3.87
N THR A 215 -4.70 4.13 5.09
CA THR A 215 -5.50 3.74 6.26
C THR A 215 -5.39 4.72 7.42
N THR A 216 -6.36 4.67 8.33
CA THR A 216 -6.33 5.39 9.61
C THR A 216 -5.71 4.57 10.75
N PHE A 217 -5.17 3.38 10.46
CA PHE A 217 -4.68 2.45 11.50
C PHE A 217 -3.32 2.86 12.07
N THR A 218 -2.45 3.48 11.27
CA THR A 218 -1.10 3.84 11.69
C THR A 218 -0.82 5.32 11.43
N GLY A 219 -0.14 5.97 12.38
CA GLY A 219 0.36 7.32 12.22
C GLY A 219 1.72 7.36 11.52
N MET A 220 2.14 8.54 11.05
CA MET A 220 3.40 8.75 10.34
C MET A 220 4.64 8.23 11.10
N SER A 221 4.68 8.40 12.43
CA SER A 221 5.76 7.87 13.28
C SER A 221 5.80 6.35 13.30
N GLY A 222 4.63 5.70 13.34
CA GLY A 222 4.49 4.24 13.25
C GLY A 222 4.96 3.72 11.89
N VAL A 223 4.52 4.34 10.80
CA VAL A 223 4.95 3.98 9.44
C VAL A 223 6.46 4.12 9.27
N LYS A 224 7.06 5.22 9.75
CA LYS A 224 8.52 5.39 9.74
C LYS A 224 9.26 4.29 10.52
N LYS A 225 8.71 3.86 11.66
CA LYS A 225 9.28 2.76 12.45
C LYS A 225 9.19 1.44 11.70
N GLU A 226 8.04 1.13 11.11
CA GLU A 226 7.87 -0.10 10.33
C GLU A 226 8.78 -0.12 9.10
N LEU A 227 8.90 0.98 8.36
CA LEU A 227 9.81 1.06 7.21
C LEU A 227 11.28 0.93 7.62
N ARG A 228 11.69 1.53 8.74
CA ARG A 228 13.07 1.43 9.24
C ARG A 228 13.48 -0.01 9.54
N ILE A 229 12.54 -0.82 10.04
CA ILE A 229 12.79 -2.24 10.36
C ILE A 229 12.57 -3.11 9.12
N GLY A 230 11.50 -2.86 8.37
CA GLY A 230 11.08 -3.67 7.23
C GLY A 230 12.02 -3.58 6.03
N ILE A 231 12.51 -2.40 5.67
CA ILE A 231 13.37 -2.23 4.48
C ILE A 231 14.64 -3.09 4.56
N PRO A 232 15.43 -3.07 5.65
CA PRO A 232 16.59 -3.96 5.79
C PRO A 232 16.23 -5.46 5.69
N LEU A 233 15.10 -5.86 6.27
CA LEU A 233 14.63 -7.26 6.21
C LEU A 233 14.24 -7.67 4.80
N TYR A 234 13.56 -6.80 4.03
CA TYR A 234 13.20 -7.08 2.65
C TYR A 234 14.43 -7.16 1.73
N ILE A 235 15.41 -6.28 1.93
CA ILE A 235 16.69 -6.33 1.23
C ILE A 235 17.42 -7.63 1.57
N GLY A 236 17.50 -7.99 2.86
CA GLY A 236 18.12 -9.24 3.29
C GLY A 236 17.45 -10.47 2.68
N ALA A 237 16.11 -10.53 2.72
CA ALA A 237 15.33 -11.62 2.13
C ALA A 237 15.55 -11.74 0.62
N ALA A 238 15.55 -10.61 -0.10
CA ALA A 238 15.82 -10.59 -1.54
C ALA A 238 17.25 -11.04 -1.88
N SER A 239 18.25 -10.54 -1.13
CA SER A 239 19.66 -10.90 -1.33
C SER A 239 19.93 -12.37 -1.06
N ILE A 240 19.40 -12.92 0.05
CA ILE A 240 19.56 -14.35 0.38
C ILE A 240 18.83 -15.20 -0.66
N SER A 241 17.64 -14.80 -1.10
CA SER A 241 16.90 -15.50 -2.15
C SER A 241 17.68 -15.53 -3.47
N LEU A 242 18.33 -14.43 -3.84
CA LEU A 242 19.17 -14.36 -5.03
C LEU A 242 20.40 -15.27 -4.91
N LEU A 243 21.08 -15.28 -3.76
CA LEU A 243 22.21 -16.18 -3.52
C LEU A 243 21.81 -17.65 -3.61
N LEU A 244 20.66 -18.02 -3.02
CA LEU A 244 20.11 -19.36 -3.12
C LEU A 244 19.74 -19.74 -4.56
N MET A 245 19.16 -18.83 -5.33
CA MET A 245 18.86 -19.07 -6.75
C MET A 245 20.13 -19.25 -7.59
N THR A 246 21.18 -18.45 -7.32
CA THR A 246 22.47 -18.62 -7.99
C THR A 246 23.09 -19.97 -7.64
N PHE A 247 23.07 -20.36 -6.37
CA PHE A 247 23.58 -21.66 -5.93
C PHE A 247 22.79 -22.81 -6.57
N PHE A 248 21.47 -22.72 -6.61
CA PHE A 248 20.60 -23.67 -7.31
C PHE A 248 21.01 -23.80 -8.79
N LYS A 249 21.28 -22.69 -9.48
CA LYS A 249 21.69 -22.70 -10.88
C LYS A 249 23.07 -23.31 -11.10
N LEU A 250 24.05 -23.01 -10.24
CA LEU A 250 25.38 -23.61 -10.32
C LEU A 250 25.30 -25.14 -10.15
N ARG A 251 24.44 -25.61 -9.23
CA ARG A 251 24.16 -27.03 -9.03
C ARG A 251 23.43 -27.65 -10.22
N GLU A 252 22.42 -26.98 -10.78
CA GLU A 252 21.71 -27.42 -11.99
C GLU A 252 22.66 -27.58 -13.18
N TRP A 253 23.67 -26.70 -13.30
CA TRP A 253 24.68 -26.75 -14.34
C TRP A 253 25.82 -27.75 -14.07
N GLY A 254 25.82 -28.43 -12.92
CA GLY A 254 26.86 -29.38 -12.54
C GLY A 254 28.22 -28.75 -12.22
N ILE A 255 28.24 -27.46 -11.86
CA ILE A 255 29.46 -26.74 -11.46
C ILE A 255 29.80 -27.01 -9.99
N VAL A 256 28.77 -27.23 -9.15
CA VAL A 256 28.86 -27.48 -7.71
C VAL A 256 28.03 -28.69 -7.32
#